data_AF-A0A7C0WNJ3-F1
#
_entry.id   AF-A0A7C0WNJ3-F1
#
_cell.length_a   1.000
_cell.length_b   1.000
_cell.length_c   1.000
_cell.angle_alpha   90.00
_cell.angle_beta   90.00
_cell.angle_gamma   90.00
#
_symmetry.space_group_name_H-M   'P 1'
#
loop_
_entity.id
_entity.type
_entity.pdbx_description
1 polymer ?
#
loop_
_entity_poly.entity_id
_entity_poly.type
_entity_poly.pdbx_seq_one_letter_code
_entity_poly.pdbx_strand_id
1 'polypeptide(L)'
;AIGKLHFLRVGEEIGVNFVAVDCEKFDAACYASAVKRVSTGTDLPIILACSDPAILAPALETVADRRPLIGPAIEANWEAMAELAGKHHVPLVVRANTLDGLCALSENLKEKGVEDLVLDPAGADLVDTITKLTELRRLALEKVFRPLGHPTLVHATSDTPDEEAATAAAVICRYAGIVIMDSTEPSHLLPLLTIRQNIYTDPQVPNAIEAKLYEIGAPGPDAPVLLTTNFALTYFTVAGEVENSRVPSYISVVDTEGLGVLNAYADDKLSAEKVIKAVQEQGVMDKVKHNRLIIPGLVAVMRMEIQEDSGWEVIVGPEDAAGIPHFLKTEWNSN
;
A
#
# COMPACT_ATOMS: atom_id res chain seq x y z
N ALA A 1 -9.40 -17.09 -2.41
CA ALA A 1 -9.35 -16.07 -1.35
C ALA A 1 -8.26 -15.04 -1.68
N ILE A 2 -6.99 -15.44 -1.73
CA ILE A 2 -5.83 -14.55 -1.90
C ILE A 2 -5.92 -13.64 -3.14
N GLY A 3 -6.31 -14.15 -4.32
CA GLY A 3 -6.41 -13.33 -5.53
C GLY A 3 -7.44 -12.18 -5.49
N LYS A 4 -8.29 -12.13 -4.45
CA LYS A 4 -9.26 -11.03 -4.21
C LYS A 4 -8.73 -9.97 -3.24
N LEU A 5 -7.51 -10.13 -2.72
CA LEU A 5 -6.90 -9.21 -1.75
C LEU A 5 -6.22 -8.04 -2.47
N HIS A 6 -7.00 -7.32 -3.26
CA HIS A 6 -6.65 -6.09 -3.94
C HIS A 6 -7.73 -5.03 -3.62
N PHE A 7 -7.29 -3.78 -3.45
CA PHE A 7 -8.12 -2.67 -2.99
C PHE A 7 -7.77 -1.42 -3.78
N LEU A 8 -8.76 -0.57 -4.04
CA LEU A 8 -8.52 0.77 -4.58
C LEU A 8 -8.34 1.74 -3.40
N ARG A 9 -7.20 2.41 -3.33
CA ARG A 9 -6.91 3.43 -2.31
C ARG A 9 -6.21 4.63 -2.93
N VAL A 10 -6.82 5.81 -2.78
CA VAL A 10 -6.26 7.09 -3.27
C VAL A 10 -5.91 6.99 -4.77
N GLY A 11 -6.80 6.37 -5.56
CA GLY A 11 -6.61 6.19 -7.01
C GLY A 11 -5.66 5.08 -7.44
N GLU A 12 -5.02 4.38 -6.50
CA GLU A 12 -4.07 3.30 -6.80
C GLU A 12 -4.62 1.94 -6.36
N GLU A 13 -4.32 0.91 -7.14
CA GLU A 13 -4.58 -0.48 -6.74
C GLU A 13 -3.47 -0.97 -5.81
N ILE A 14 -3.84 -1.35 -4.59
CA ILE A 14 -2.94 -1.94 -3.60
C ILE A 14 -3.36 -3.38 -3.31
N GLY A 15 -2.41 -4.30 -3.23
CA GLY A 15 -2.70 -5.70 -2.95
C GLY A 15 -1.51 -6.47 -2.41
N VAL A 16 -1.76 -7.74 -2.10
CA VAL A 16 -0.74 -8.74 -1.75
C VAL A 16 0.12 -9.07 -2.96
N ASN A 17 1.38 -9.46 -2.72
CA ASN A 17 2.36 -9.63 -3.80
C ASN A 17 2.85 -11.07 -3.99
N PHE A 18 2.63 -11.95 -3.02
CA PHE A 18 3.15 -13.32 -3.03
C PHE A 18 2.10 -14.31 -2.54
N VAL A 19 2.25 -15.57 -2.96
CA VAL A 19 1.61 -16.71 -2.30
C VAL A 19 2.70 -17.63 -1.77
N ALA A 20 2.76 -17.80 -0.44
CA ALA A 20 3.63 -18.78 0.19
C ALA A 20 2.91 -20.13 0.29
N VAL A 21 3.62 -21.21 -0.07
CA VAL A 21 3.12 -22.58 0.03
C VAL A 21 4.03 -23.34 1.00
N ASP A 22 3.52 -23.62 2.19
CA ASP A 22 4.22 -24.39 3.22
C ASP A 22 4.17 -25.89 2.90
N CYS A 23 5.27 -26.60 3.12
CA CYS A 23 5.36 -28.04 3.00
C CYS A 23 5.04 -28.79 4.30
N GLU A 24 4.73 -28.11 5.39
CA GLU A 24 4.34 -28.72 6.66
C GLU A 24 3.15 -29.66 6.43
N LYS A 25 3.37 -30.97 6.67
CA LYS A 25 2.43 -32.09 6.46
C LYS A 25 2.31 -32.62 5.03
N PHE A 26 3.16 -32.20 4.11
CA PHE A 26 3.21 -32.76 2.76
C PHE A 26 4.42 -33.67 2.56
N ASP A 27 4.22 -34.77 1.84
CA ASP A 27 5.32 -35.47 1.17
C ASP A 27 5.68 -34.75 -0.15
N ALA A 28 6.77 -35.18 -0.79
CA ALA A 28 7.25 -34.57 -2.03
C ALA A 28 6.20 -34.54 -3.16
N ALA A 29 5.40 -35.59 -3.30
CA ALA A 29 4.39 -35.68 -4.36
C ALA A 29 3.20 -34.77 -4.07
N CYS A 30 2.73 -34.74 -2.82
CA CYS A 30 1.63 -33.89 -2.41
C CYS A 30 2.02 -32.41 -2.46
N TYR A 31 3.25 -32.07 -2.06
CA TYR A 31 3.75 -30.70 -2.13
C TYR A 31 3.85 -30.20 -3.58
N ALA A 32 4.44 -31.00 -4.48
CA ALA A 32 4.50 -30.65 -5.91
C ALA A 32 3.12 -30.46 -6.54
N SER A 33 2.14 -31.30 -6.16
CA SER A 33 0.74 -31.16 -6.60
C SER A 33 0.10 -29.87 -6.08
N ALA A 34 0.32 -29.52 -4.80
CA ALA A 34 -0.19 -28.30 -4.19
C ALA A 34 0.41 -27.05 -4.87
N VAL A 35 1.73 -27.03 -5.06
CA VAL A 35 2.45 -25.94 -5.74
C VAL A 35 1.95 -25.75 -7.17
N LYS A 36 1.78 -26.85 -7.92
CA LYS A 36 1.23 -26.80 -9.28
C LYS A 36 -0.21 -26.26 -9.31
N ARG A 37 -1.03 -26.61 -8.33
CA ARG A 37 -2.40 -26.08 -8.23
C ARG A 37 -2.41 -24.59 -7.93
N VAL A 38 -1.51 -24.12 -7.06
CA VAL A 38 -1.36 -22.70 -6.77
C VAL A 38 -0.87 -21.97 -8.02
N SER A 39 0.13 -22.51 -8.72
CA SER A 39 0.73 -21.84 -9.88
C SER A 39 -0.21 -21.69 -11.07
N THR A 40 -1.18 -22.59 -11.25
CA THR A 40 -2.21 -22.45 -12.29
C THR A 40 -3.39 -21.57 -11.86
N GLY A 41 -3.52 -21.27 -10.56
CA GLY A 41 -4.62 -20.50 -9.99
C GLY A 41 -4.30 -19.01 -9.77
N THR A 42 -3.06 -18.57 -9.93
CA THR A 42 -2.66 -17.17 -9.74
C THR A 42 -1.40 -16.81 -10.51
N ASP A 43 -1.34 -15.56 -10.98
CA ASP A 43 -0.15 -14.94 -11.57
C ASP A 43 0.80 -14.35 -10.52
N LEU A 44 0.40 -14.31 -9.25
CA LEU A 44 1.27 -13.84 -8.16
C LEU A 44 2.53 -14.70 -8.04
N PRO A 45 3.71 -14.09 -7.85
CA PRO A 45 4.93 -14.80 -7.50
C PRO A 45 4.76 -15.76 -6.32
N ILE A 46 5.46 -16.88 -6.35
CA ILE A 46 5.30 -17.98 -5.39
C ILE A 46 6.53 -18.06 -4.49
N ILE A 47 6.28 -18.29 -3.19
CA ILE A 47 7.31 -18.64 -2.21
C ILE A 47 7.13 -20.12 -1.86
N LEU A 48 8.14 -20.94 -2.11
CA LEU A 48 8.17 -22.36 -1.73
C LEU A 48 8.82 -22.47 -0.34
N ALA A 49 7.98 -22.42 0.70
CA ALA A 49 8.41 -22.53 2.09
C ALA A 49 8.58 -24.02 2.44
N CYS A 50 9.78 -24.55 2.20
CA CYS A 50 10.15 -25.90 2.58
C CYS A 50 11.65 -26.01 2.86
N SER A 51 12.00 -26.53 4.04
CA SER A 51 13.39 -26.75 4.44
C SER A 51 13.95 -28.11 4.02
N ASP A 52 13.13 -29.04 3.53
CA ASP A 52 13.62 -30.33 3.03
C ASP A 52 13.86 -30.26 1.51
N PRO A 53 15.13 -30.33 1.04
CA PRO A 53 15.45 -30.30 -0.39
C PRO A 53 14.80 -31.43 -1.18
N ALA A 54 14.57 -32.60 -0.58
CA ALA A 54 13.96 -33.74 -1.25
C ALA A 54 12.47 -33.53 -1.53
N ILE A 55 11.78 -32.77 -0.66
CA ILE A 55 10.37 -32.38 -0.85
C ILE A 55 10.29 -31.18 -1.81
N LEU A 56 11.20 -30.22 -1.67
CA LEU A 56 11.22 -28.99 -2.45
C LEU A 56 11.55 -29.22 -3.93
N ALA A 57 12.54 -30.08 -4.24
CA ALA A 57 13.05 -30.21 -5.61
C ALA A 57 11.99 -30.61 -6.64
N PRO A 58 11.13 -31.64 -6.41
CA PRO A 58 10.08 -31.99 -7.37
C PRO A 58 9.04 -30.88 -7.57
N ALA A 59 8.75 -30.10 -6.52
CA ALA A 59 7.83 -28.97 -6.62
C ALA A 59 8.45 -27.82 -7.43
N LEU A 60 9.72 -27.50 -7.19
CA LEU A 60 10.46 -26.47 -7.92
C LEU A 60 10.49 -26.75 -9.43
N GLU A 61 10.72 -27.99 -9.85
CA GLU A 61 10.71 -28.38 -11.27
C GLU A 61 9.39 -28.01 -11.99
N THR A 62 8.27 -27.93 -11.26
CA THR A 62 6.97 -27.58 -11.85
C THR A 62 6.74 -26.09 -12.07
N VAL A 63 7.55 -25.23 -11.42
CA VAL A 63 7.36 -23.77 -11.39
C VAL A 63 8.66 -22.98 -11.57
N ALA A 64 9.77 -23.63 -11.91
CA ALA A 64 11.08 -22.99 -12.02
C ALA A 64 11.11 -21.85 -13.05
N ASP A 65 10.30 -21.96 -14.11
CA ASP A 65 10.11 -20.92 -15.13
C ASP A 65 9.53 -19.61 -14.55
N ARG A 66 8.81 -19.70 -13.43
CA ARG A 66 8.25 -18.55 -12.71
C ARG A 66 9.22 -17.94 -11.70
N ARG A 67 10.45 -18.47 -11.61
CA ARG A 67 11.52 -18.02 -10.71
C ARG A 67 11.04 -17.77 -9.26
N PRO A 68 10.48 -18.79 -8.57
CA PRO A 68 9.95 -18.64 -7.22
C PRO A 68 11.06 -18.34 -6.21
N LEU A 69 10.69 -17.75 -5.07
CA LEU A 69 11.57 -17.71 -3.89
C LEU A 69 11.49 -19.05 -3.17
N ILE A 70 12.64 -19.67 -2.86
CA ILE A 70 12.68 -20.98 -2.22
C ILE A 70 13.36 -20.93 -0.85
N GLY A 71 13.10 -21.91 0.01
CA GLY A 71 13.87 -22.12 1.24
C GLY A 71 12.99 -22.38 2.47
N PRO A 72 13.55 -22.28 3.69
CA PRO A 72 14.85 -21.68 3.99
C PRO A 72 16.04 -22.64 3.87
N ALA A 73 17.19 -22.09 3.46
CA ALA A 73 18.51 -22.64 3.74
C ALA A 73 18.92 -22.33 5.18
N ILE A 74 19.35 -23.36 5.90
CA ILE A 74 19.82 -23.36 7.29
C ILE A 74 21.15 -24.13 7.36
N GLU A 75 21.84 -24.08 8.51
CA GLU A 75 23.13 -24.75 8.72
C GLU A 75 23.14 -26.23 8.30
N ALA A 76 22.03 -26.95 8.52
CA ALA A 76 21.95 -28.38 8.23
C ALA A 76 21.72 -28.74 6.75
N ASN A 77 21.27 -27.81 5.90
CA ASN A 77 20.80 -28.13 4.54
C ASN A 77 21.32 -27.17 3.44
N TRP A 78 22.11 -26.15 3.80
CA TRP A 78 22.43 -25.05 2.89
C TRP A 78 23.13 -25.49 1.62
N GLU A 79 23.98 -26.54 1.66
CA GLU A 79 24.68 -27.04 0.48
C GLU A 79 23.70 -27.57 -0.59
N ALA A 80 22.76 -28.42 -0.17
CA ALA A 80 21.74 -28.96 -1.05
C ALA A 80 20.78 -27.87 -1.55
N MET A 81 20.44 -26.89 -0.70
CA MET A 81 19.64 -25.73 -1.11
C MET A 81 20.39 -24.84 -2.11
N ALA A 82 21.71 -24.66 -1.96
CA ALA A 82 22.54 -23.91 -2.88
C ALA A 82 22.58 -24.56 -4.26
N GLU A 83 22.71 -25.89 -4.32
CA GLU A 83 22.67 -26.65 -5.57
C GLU A 83 21.33 -26.49 -6.28
N LEU A 84 20.21 -26.58 -5.55
CA LEU A 84 18.88 -26.36 -6.12
C LEU A 84 18.70 -24.92 -6.62
N ALA A 85 19.06 -23.93 -5.80
CA ALA A 85 18.96 -22.52 -6.17
C ALA A 85 19.81 -22.19 -7.40
N GLY A 86 21.07 -22.66 -7.43
CA GLY A 86 22.00 -22.45 -8.54
C GLY A 86 21.57 -23.17 -9.82
N LYS A 87 21.09 -24.41 -9.73
CA LYS A 87 20.59 -25.17 -10.89
C LYS A 87 19.42 -24.46 -11.57
N HIS A 88 18.49 -23.91 -10.78
CA HIS A 88 17.26 -23.29 -11.29
C HIS A 88 17.34 -21.77 -11.41
N HIS A 89 18.44 -21.14 -10.99
CA HIS A 89 18.65 -19.68 -10.98
C HIS A 89 17.54 -18.91 -10.23
N VAL A 90 17.16 -19.44 -9.06
CA VAL A 90 16.07 -18.91 -8.22
C VAL A 90 16.59 -18.26 -6.94
N PRO A 91 15.92 -17.21 -6.42
CA PRO A 91 16.29 -16.61 -5.16
C PRO A 91 16.06 -17.56 -3.98
N LEU A 92 16.90 -17.44 -2.94
CA LEU A 92 16.94 -18.35 -1.79
C LEU A 92 16.79 -17.58 -0.46
N VAL A 93 15.87 -18.04 0.39
CA VAL A 93 15.74 -17.59 1.77
C VAL A 93 16.84 -18.24 2.61
N VAL A 94 17.55 -17.45 3.42
CA VAL A 94 18.57 -17.90 4.36
C VAL A 94 18.09 -17.63 5.76
N ARG A 95 18.00 -18.66 6.61
CA ARG A 95 17.49 -18.53 7.98
C ARG A 95 18.55 -18.94 9.00
N ALA A 96 18.76 -18.09 10.00
CA ALA A 96 19.53 -18.42 11.18
C ALA A 96 19.06 -17.60 12.39
N ASN A 97 19.21 -18.16 13.59
CA ASN A 97 18.76 -17.52 14.83
C ASN A 97 19.71 -16.41 15.31
N THR A 98 20.88 -16.27 14.71
CA THR A 98 21.91 -15.27 15.04
C THR A 98 22.41 -14.56 13.78
N LEU A 99 22.87 -13.32 13.93
CA LEU A 99 23.45 -12.56 12.81
C LEU A 99 24.75 -13.19 12.30
N ASP A 100 25.56 -13.77 13.18
CA ASP A 100 26.78 -14.50 12.79
C ASP A 100 26.43 -15.74 11.94
N GLY A 101 25.36 -16.45 12.29
CA GLY A 101 24.86 -17.57 11.50
C GLY A 101 24.36 -17.14 10.12
N LEU A 102 23.63 -16.01 10.04
CA LEU A 102 23.22 -15.43 8.77
C LEU A 102 24.42 -15.01 7.91
N CYS A 103 25.43 -14.40 8.54
CA CYS A 103 26.66 -13.99 7.87
C CYS A 103 27.38 -15.21 7.26
N ALA A 104 27.64 -16.23 8.07
CA ALA A 104 28.33 -17.44 7.65
C ALA A 104 27.59 -18.14 6.50
N LEU A 105 26.26 -18.29 6.61
CA LEU A 105 25.46 -18.90 5.54
C LEU A 105 25.48 -18.06 4.25
N SER A 106 25.38 -16.74 4.35
CA SER A 106 25.39 -15.86 3.18
C SER A 106 26.74 -15.88 2.47
N GLU A 107 27.85 -15.94 3.20
CA GLU A 107 29.19 -16.09 2.64
C GLU A 107 29.37 -17.46 1.96
N ASN A 108 28.97 -18.54 2.63
CA ASN A 108 29.02 -19.89 2.06
C ASN A 108 28.21 -20.03 0.76
N LEU A 109 27.01 -19.44 0.74
CA LEU A 109 26.14 -19.44 -0.45
C LEU A 109 26.73 -18.63 -1.59
N LYS A 110 27.34 -17.48 -1.28
CA LYS A 110 28.06 -16.66 -2.26
C LYS A 110 29.26 -17.40 -2.86
N GLU A 111 30.02 -18.15 -2.06
CA GLU A 111 31.13 -18.97 -2.57
C GLU A 111 30.66 -20.07 -3.53
N LYS A 112 29.41 -20.54 -3.37
CA LYS A 112 28.74 -21.46 -4.32
C LYS A 112 28.09 -20.74 -5.51
N GLY A 113 28.19 -19.42 -5.60
CA GLY A 113 27.63 -18.61 -6.69
C GLY A 113 26.15 -18.25 -6.54
N VAL A 114 25.56 -18.44 -5.35
CA VAL A 114 24.17 -18.07 -5.06
C VAL A 114 24.15 -16.71 -4.37
N GLU A 115 23.83 -15.65 -5.11
CA GLU A 115 23.85 -14.26 -4.60
C GLU A 115 22.45 -13.65 -4.40
N ASP A 116 21.42 -14.23 -5.01
CA ASP A 116 20.03 -13.80 -4.88
C ASP A 116 19.44 -14.27 -3.54
N LEU A 117 19.86 -13.64 -2.44
CA LEU A 117 19.49 -14.03 -1.08
C LEU A 117 18.42 -13.12 -0.48
N VAL A 118 17.59 -13.72 0.38
CA VAL A 118 16.67 -13.02 1.30
C VAL A 118 16.91 -13.53 2.71
N LEU A 119 17.14 -12.64 3.67
CA LEU A 119 17.53 -13.01 5.04
C LEU A 119 16.31 -13.13 5.96
N ASP A 120 16.21 -14.27 6.62
CA ASP A 120 15.25 -14.50 7.70
C ASP A 120 16.00 -14.56 9.05
N PRO A 121 15.89 -13.51 9.88
CA PRO A 121 16.60 -13.44 11.16
C PRO A 121 16.05 -14.36 12.25
N ALA A 122 14.97 -15.11 11.98
CA ALA A 122 14.33 -16.03 12.92
C ALA A 122 14.25 -15.45 14.34
N GLY A 123 13.61 -14.29 14.45
CA GLY A 123 13.46 -13.62 15.74
C GLY A 123 12.64 -14.47 16.71
N ALA A 124 13.08 -14.55 17.96
CA ALA A 124 12.38 -15.35 18.98
C ALA A 124 11.01 -14.75 19.37
N ASP A 125 10.93 -13.42 19.32
CA ASP A 125 9.72 -12.63 19.55
C ASP A 125 9.76 -11.34 18.72
N LEU A 126 8.75 -10.49 18.85
CA LEU A 126 8.67 -9.23 18.10
C LEU A 126 9.82 -8.26 18.43
N VAL A 127 10.27 -8.22 19.69
CA VAL A 127 11.34 -7.32 20.14
C VAL A 127 12.67 -7.76 19.53
N ASP A 128 12.97 -9.05 19.60
CA ASP A 128 14.15 -9.65 18.98
C ASP A 128 14.11 -9.47 17.44
N THR A 129 12.95 -9.70 16.82
CA THR A 129 12.75 -9.52 15.37
C THR A 129 13.07 -8.09 14.93
N ILE A 130 12.48 -7.08 15.59
CA ILE A 130 12.73 -5.66 15.27
C ILE A 130 14.19 -5.28 15.52
N THR A 131 14.78 -5.81 16.58
CA THR A 131 16.19 -5.58 16.92
C THR A 131 17.09 -6.09 15.80
N LYS A 132 16.94 -7.36 15.41
CA LYS A 132 17.71 -7.97 14.32
C LYS A 132 17.48 -7.27 12.98
N LEU A 133 16.25 -6.90 12.62
CA LEU A 133 15.97 -6.13 11.40
C LEU A 133 16.69 -4.78 11.39
N THR A 134 16.73 -4.10 12.54
CA THR A 134 17.43 -2.81 12.69
C THR A 134 18.94 -2.98 12.56
N GLU A 135 19.51 -4.01 13.19
CA GLU A 135 20.93 -4.33 13.10
C GLU A 135 21.34 -4.70 11.67
N LEU A 136 20.59 -5.58 11.01
CA LEU A 136 20.79 -5.94 9.60
C LEU A 136 20.82 -4.70 8.70
N ARG A 137 19.81 -3.83 8.83
CA ARG A 137 19.73 -2.60 8.03
C ARG A 137 20.91 -1.66 8.28
N ARG A 138 21.29 -1.45 9.54
CA ARG A 138 22.41 -0.57 9.92
C ARG A 138 23.75 -1.13 9.48
N LEU A 139 24.00 -2.42 9.68
CA LEU A 139 25.23 -3.07 9.23
C LEU A 139 25.39 -2.97 7.71
N ALA A 140 24.31 -3.22 6.96
CA ALA A 140 24.31 -3.11 5.51
C ALA A 140 24.59 -1.68 5.00
N LEU A 141 24.01 -0.66 5.63
CA LEU A 141 24.10 0.73 5.14
C LEU A 141 25.25 1.53 5.76
N GLU A 142 25.42 1.49 7.08
CA GLU A 142 26.40 2.31 7.80
C GLU A 142 27.79 1.67 7.82
N LYS A 143 27.86 0.34 7.87
CA LYS A 143 29.13 -0.40 7.86
C LYS A 143 29.46 -1.02 6.50
N VAL A 144 28.55 -0.92 5.53
CA VAL A 144 28.70 -1.51 4.20
C VAL A 144 29.01 -3.02 4.30
N PHE A 145 28.42 -3.68 5.29
CA PHE A 145 28.70 -5.08 5.59
C PHE A 145 27.95 -5.99 4.61
N ARG A 146 28.63 -6.33 3.52
CA ARG A 146 28.05 -7.02 2.35
C ARG A 146 27.37 -8.35 2.66
N PRO A 147 27.87 -9.24 3.55
CA PRO A 147 27.21 -10.51 3.82
C PRO A 147 25.77 -10.38 4.32
N LEU A 148 25.41 -9.27 4.94
CA LEU A 148 24.06 -9.00 5.45
C LEU A 148 23.32 -7.95 4.60
N GLY A 149 23.85 -7.62 3.42
CA GLY A 149 23.37 -6.57 2.52
C GLY A 149 22.22 -6.99 1.61
N HIS A 150 21.28 -7.78 2.13
CA HIS A 150 20.18 -8.38 1.38
C HIS A 150 18.81 -7.97 1.94
N PRO A 151 17.73 -8.05 1.14
CA PRO A 151 16.36 -7.89 1.66
C PRO A 151 16.06 -8.92 2.76
N THR A 152 15.09 -8.62 3.61
CA THR A 152 14.72 -9.47 4.74
C THR A 152 13.32 -10.05 4.55
N LEU A 153 13.08 -11.21 5.14
CA LEU A 153 11.79 -11.87 5.21
C LEU A 153 11.44 -12.13 6.66
N VAL A 154 10.18 -11.89 7.03
CA VAL A 154 9.63 -12.15 8.36
C VAL A 154 8.34 -12.93 8.22
N HIS A 155 8.20 -13.99 9.02
CA HIS A 155 6.93 -14.64 9.24
C HIS A 155 6.24 -13.95 10.41
N ALA A 156 5.14 -13.25 10.15
CA ALA A 156 4.32 -12.64 11.18
C ALA A 156 3.36 -13.68 11.74
N THR A 157 3.85 -14.75 12.37
CA THR A 157 2.98 -15.79 12.97
C THR A 157 2.59 -15.39 14.39
N SER A 158 1.30 -15.50 14.72
CA SER A 158 0.80 -15.25 16.07
C SER A 158 -0.41 -16.13 16.41
N ASP A 159 -0.80 -16.16 17.68
CA ASP A 159 -1.91 -16.98 18.17
C ASP A 159 -3.26 -16.47 17.68
N THR A 160 -3.38 -15.16 17.43
CA THR A 160 -4.61 -14.52 16.94
C THR A 160 -4.36 -13.68 15.68
N PRO A 161 -5.36 -13.57 14.77
CA PRO A 161 -5.25 -12.73 13.58
C PRO A 161 -4.99 -11.24 13.88
N ASP A 162 -5.47 -10.73 15.03
CA ASP A 162 -5.24 -9.35 15.45
C ASP A 162 -3.78 -9.12 15.86
N GLU A 163 -3.19 -10.05 16.61
CA GLU A 163 -1.77 -10.00 16.98
C GLU A 163 -0.85 -10.25 15.76
N GLU A 164 -1.29 -11.10 14.84
CA GLU A 164 -0.66 -11.31 13.54
C GLU A 164 -0.56 -10.00 12.76
N ALA A 165 -1.68 -9.28 12.64
CA ALA A 165 -1.74 -7.99 11.98
C ALA A 165 -0.90 -6.92 12.71
N ALA A 166 -0.93 -6.88 14.04
CA ALA A 166 -0.10 -5.95 14.81
C ALA A 166 1.41 -6.21 14.61
N THR A 167 1.80 -7.49 14.60
CA THR A 167 3.17 -7.93 14.31
C THR A 167 3.59 -7.51 12.91
N ALA A 168 2.75 -7.79 11.90
CA ALA A 168 2.99 -7.41 10.51
C ALA A 168 3.15 -5.88 10.36
N ALA A 169 2.26 -5.09 10.98
CA ALA A 169 2.34 -3.63 10.98
C ALA A 169 3.68 -3.11 11.54
N ALA A 170 4.13 -3.70 12.66
CA ALA A 170 5.38 -3.29 13.31
C ALA A 170 6.61 -3.59 12.44
N VAL A 171 6.67 -4.76 11.80
CA VAL A 171 7.82 -5.15 10.98
C VAL A 171 7.82 -4.47 9.60
N ILE A 172 6.65 -4.15 9.02
CA ILE A 172 6.53 -3.28 7.83
C ILE A 172 7.18 -1.91 8.12
N CYS A 173 6.91 -1.34 9.30
CA CYS A 173 7.50 -0.07 9.74
C CYS A 173 9.00 -0.19 10.10
N ARG A 174 9.56 -1.41 10.11
CA ARG A 174 10.92 -1.71 10.59
C ARG A 174 11.66 -2.65 9.64
N TYR A 175 11.85 -2.19 8.40
CA TYR A 175 12.80 -2.73 7.43
C TYR A 175 12.53 -4.16 6.94
N ALA A 176 11.41 -4.79 7.29
CA ALA A 176 11.03 -6.06 6.67
C ALA A 176 10.77 -5.85 5.16
N GLY A 177 11.44 -6.63 4.32
CA GLY A 177 11.25 -6.60 2.87
C GLY A 177 10.04 -7.42 2.42
N ILE A 178 9.89 -8.63 2.98
CA ILE A 178 8.77 -9.54 2.77
C ILE A 178 8.17 -9.89 4.13
N VAL A 179 6.85 -9.84 4.23
CA VAL A 179 6.10 -10.28 5.42
C VAL A 179 5.16 -11.40 4.98
N ILE A 180 5.36 -12.60 5.53
CA ILE A 180 4.47 -13.74 5.34
C ILE A 180 3.43 -13.72 6.44
N MET A 181 2.18 -13.95 6.06
CA MET A 181 1.00 -13.97 6.91
C MET A 181 0.10 -15.16 6.51
N ASP A 182 -0.64 -15.66 7.48
CA ASP A 182 -1.65 -16.71 7.33
C ASP A 182 -3.04 -16.13 7.08
N SER A 183 -3.33 -14.94 7.60
CA SER A 183 -4.66 -14.34 7.42
C SER A 183 -4.98 -14.03 5.96
N THR A 184 -6.18 -14.44 5.52
CA THR A 184 -6.74 -14.06 4.21
C THR A 184 -7.94 -13.13 4.32
N GLU A 185 -8.17 -12.54 5.49
CA GLU A 185 -9.31 -11.67 5.74
C GLU A 185 -9.05 -10.24 5.24
N PRO A 186 -9.93 -9.67 4.40
CA PRO A 186 -9.75 -8.30 3.89
C PRO A 186 -9.60 -7.24 4.98
N SER A 187 -10.28 -7.41 6.12
CA SER A 187 -10.23 -6.49 7.27
C SER A 187 -8.86 -6.44 7.95
N HIS A 188 -8.07 -7.51 7.90
CA HIS A 188 -6.72 -7.53 8.46
C HIS A 188 -5.70 -7.00 7.46
N LEU A 189 -5.92 -7.22 6.16
CA LEU A 189 -4.96 -6.88 5.10
C LEU A 189 -5.05 -5.42 4.66
N LEU A 190 -6.25 -4.84 4.56
CA LEU A 190 -6.42 -3.45 4.12
C LEU A 190 -5.67 -2.44 5.02
N PRO A 191 -5.69 -2.54 6.37
CA PRO A 191 -4.87 -1.69 7.23
C PRO A 191 -3.36 -1.84 6.96
N LEU A 192 -2.87 -3.06 6.73
CA LEU A 192 -1.45 -3.32 6.49
C LEU A 192 -0.97 -2.78 5.14
N LEU A 193 -1.77 -2.97 4.09
CA LEU A 193 -1.51 -2.41 2.78
C LEU A 193 -1.55 -0.87 2.82
N THR A 194 -2.43 -0.30 3.65
CA THR A 194 -2.48 1.15 3.92
C THR A 194 -1.22 1.64 4.63
N ILE A 195 -0.77 0.94 5.68
CA ILE A 195 0.49 1.25 6.39
C ILE A 195 1.66 1.19 5.40
N ARG A 196 1.74 0.14 4.59
CA ARG A 196 2.78 -0.01 3.56
C ARG A 196 2.76 1.18 2.60
N GLN A 197 1.62 1.54 2.03
CA GLN A 197 1.54 2.67 1.10
C GLN A 197 1.98 3.98 1.78
N ASN A 198 1.54 4.23 3.02
CA ASN A 198 1.92 5.44 3.75
C ASN A 198 3.43 5.51 4.07
N ILE A 199 4.02 4.42 4.58
CA ILE A 199 5.44 4.39 4.98
C ILE A 199 6.37 4.49 3.78
N TYR A 200 5.97 3.93 2.63
CA TYR A 200 6.79 3.91 1.41
C TYR A 200 6.42 5.02 0.42
N THR A 201 5.56 5.97 0.79
CA THR A 201 5.33 7.21 0.02
C THR A 201 6.54 8.13 0.16
N ASP A 202 6.98 8.75 -0.95
CA ASP A 202 8.07 9.71 -0.91
C ASP A 202 7.67 10.94 -0.06
N PRO A 203 8.37 11.23 1.05
CA PRO A 203 8.03 12.35 1.91
C PRO A 203 8.36 13.72 1.29
N GLN A 204 9.13 13.79 0.19
CA GLN A 204 9.53 15.03 -0.47
C GLN A 204 8.61 15.40 -1.63
N VAL A 205 7.84 14.45 -2.15
CA VAL A 205 6.93 14.66 -3.28
C VAL A 205 5.50 14.75 -2.74
N PRO A 206 4.85 15.92 -2.79
CA PRO A 206 3.46 16.04 -2.40
C PRO A 206 2.59 15.10 -3.25
N ASN A 207 1.77 14.28 -2.57
CA ASN A 207 0.84 13.40 -3.24
C ASN A 207 -0.34 14.23 -3.76
N ALA A 208 -0.17 14.82 -4.95
CA ALA A 208 -1.13 15.73 -5.57
C ALA A 208 -1.79 15.08 -6.79
N ILE A 209 -3.06 15.41 -7.00
CA ILE A 209 -3.78 15.13 -8.26
C ILE A 209 -3.74 16.37 -9.17
N GLU A 210 -4.14 16.18 -10.43
CA GLU A 210 -4.28 17.29 -11.37
C GLU A 210 -5.36 18.27 -10.88
N ALA A 211 -5.03 19.56 -10.79
CA ALA A 211 -5.99 20.59 -10.40
C ALA A 211 -6.89 20.93 -11.60
N LYS A 212 -8.09 20.36 -11.62
CA LYS A 212 -9.09 20.58 -12.66
C LYS A 212 -10.51 20.35 -12.14
N LEU A 213 -11.47 20.54 -13.04
CA LEU A 213 -12.83 20.12 -12.79
C LEU A 213 -12.98 18.61 -12.99
N TYR A 214 -13.46 17.92 -11.96
CA TYR A 214 -13.82 16.51 -12.03
C TYR A 214 -15.34 16.32 -12.06
N GLU A 215 -15.79 15.38 -12.87
CA GLU A 215 -17.20 15.01 -13.00
C GLU A 215 -17.40 13.65 -12.31
N ILE A 216 -18.22 13.62 -11.26
CA ILE A 216 -18.53 12.38 -10.53
C ILE A 216 -19.93 11.93 -10.92
N GLY A 217 -20.03 10.71 -11.48
CA GLY A 217 -21.25 10.21 -12.09
C GLY A 217 -21.49 10.86 -13.46
N ALA A 218 -22.69 11.42 -13.66
CA ALA A 218 -23.07 12.15 -14.88
C ALA A 218 -23.74 13.48 -14.48
N PRO A 219 -22.97 14.48 -14.04
CA PRO A 219 -23.53 15.74 -13.53
C PRO A 219 -24.23 16.51 -14.66
N GLY A 220 -25.48 16.92 -14.38
CA GLY A 220 -26.26 17.77 -15.28
C GLY A 220 -26.12 19.26 -14.96
N PRO A 221 -26.90 20.13 -15.63
CA PRO A 221 -26.88 21.57 -15.38
C PRO A 221 -27.38 22.00 -13.99
N ASP A 222 -28.03 21.11 -13.24
CA ASP A 222 -28.57 21.39 -11.90
C ASP A 222 -27.72 20.70 -10.79
N ALA A 223 -26.55 20.17 -11.17
CA ALA A 223 -25.67 19.42 -10.28
C ALA A 223 -24.86 20.34 -9.34
N PRO A 224 -24.66 19.93 -8.07
CA PRO A 224 -23.84 20.70 -7.13
C PRO A 224 -22.39 20.82 -7.58
N VAL A 225 -21.77 21.94 -7.22
CA VAL A 225 -20.36 22.24 -7.45
C VAL A 225 -19.65 22.30 -6.10
N LEU A 226 -18.80 21.32 -5.82
CA LEU A 226 -18.02 21.22 -4.59
C LEU A 226 -16.60 21.69 -4.82
N LEU A 227 -16.07 22.48 -3.89
CA LEU A 227 -14.68 22.89 -3.85
C LEU A 227 -13.85 21.91 -3.02
N THR A 228 -12.66 21.56 -3.49
CA THR A 228 -11.64 20.88 -2.68
C THR A 228 -10.22 21.24 -3.14
N THR A 229 -9.20 20.69 -2.51
CA THR A 229 -7.79 20.90 -2.87
C THR A 229 -7.22 19.73 -3.65
N ASN A 230 -6.08 19.94 -4.31
CA ASN A 230 -5.42 18.90 -5.11
C ASN A 230 -4.60 17.90 -4.29
N PHE A 231 -4.63 17.93 -2.95
CA PHE A 231 -4.04 16.86 -2.15
C PHE A 231 -4.82 15.56 -2.38
N ALA A 232 -4.15 14.50 -2.83
CA ALA A 232 -4.81 13.28 -3.31
C ALA A 232 -5.72 12.66 -2.25
N LEU A 233 -5.26 12.57 -0.99
CA LEU A 233 -6.09 12.02 0.09
C LEU A 233 -7.35 12.86 0.29
N THR A 234 -7.24 14.19 0.31
CA THR A 234 -8.40 15.09 0.43
C THR A 234 -9.36 14.92 -0.75
N TYR A 235 -8.86 14.93 -1.98
CA TYR A 235 -9.70 14.75 -3.17
C TYR A 235 -10.42 13.40 -3.16
N PHE A 236 -9.70 12.28 -2.96
CA PHE A 236 -10.31 10.95 -3.02
C PHE A 236 -11.29 10.70 -1.87
N THR A 237 -11.10 11.32 -0.71
CA THR A 237 -12.12 11.31 0.35
C THR A 237 -13.38 12.06 -0.09
N VAL A 238 -13.27 13.25 -0.67
CA VAL A 238 -14.44 14.01 -1.17
C VAL A 238 -15.13 13.27 -2.32
N ALA A 239 -14.38 12.80 -3.32
CA ALA A 239 -14.90 12.10 -4.49
C ALA A 239 -15.60 10.79 -4.11
N GLY A 240 -15.02 10.01 -3.18
CA GLY A 240 -15.63 8.79 -2.68
C GLY A 240 -16.96 9.05 -1.98
N GLU A 241 -17.06 10.12 -1.18
CA GLU A 241 -18.31 10.47 -0.50
C GLU A 241 -19.36 11.07 -1.44
N VAL A 242 -18.94 11.82 -2.47
CA VAL A 242 -19.83 12.22 -3.56
C VAL A 242 -20.37 10.99 -4.30
N GLU A 243 -19.55 9.99 -4.61
CA GLU A 243 -20.00 8.74 -5.23
C GLU A 243 -20.96 7.97 -4.32
N ASN A 244 -20.65 7.85 -3.02
CA ASN A 244 -21.51 7.21 -2.00
C ASN A 244 -22.86 7.92 -1.86
N SER A 245 -22.90 9.25 -2.07
CA SER A 245 -24.14 10.02 -2.05
C SER A 245 -25.09 9.62 -3.18
N ARG A 246 -24.57 9.10 -4.30
CA ARG A 246 -25.29 8.86 -5.56
C ARG A 246 -25.91 10.14 -6.15
N VAL A 247 -25.38 11.31 -5.78
CA VAL A 247 -25.74 12.61 -6.36
C VAL A 247 -24.66 13.00 -7.37
N PRO A 248 -24.95 12.99 -8.68
CA PRO A 248 -23.99 13.43 -9.68
C PRO A 248 -23.56 14.88 -9.42
N SER A 249 -22.25 15.11 -9.33
CA SER A 249 -21.71 16.39 -8.87
C SER A 249 -20.44 16.78 -9.65
N TYR A 250 -20.15 18.07 -9.68
CA TYR A 250 -18.86 18.60 -10.10
C TYR A 250 -17.97 18.81 -8.87
N ILE A 251 -16.68 18.47 -8.99
CA ILE A 251 -15.66 18.77 -7.98
C ILE A 251 -14.62 19.69 -8.61
N SER A 252 -14.59 20.94 -8.17
CA SER A 252 -13.58 21.95 -8.52
C SER A 252 -12.36 21.78 -7.62
N VAL A 253 -11.27 21.27 -8.19
CA VAL A 253 -10.02 21.02 -7.45
C VAL A 253 -9.08 22.21 -7.61
N VAL A 254 -8.73 22.87 -6.50
CA VAL A 254 -7.78 23.99 -6.48
C VAL A 254 -6.36 23.46 -6.29
N ASP A 255 -5.41 23.99 -7.06
CA ASP A 255 -3.99 23.70 -6.85
C ASP A 255 -3.49 24.39 -5.57
N THR A 256 -3.12 23.56 -4.59
CA THR A 256 -2.57 23.98 -3.30
C THR A 256 -1.20 23.36 -3.06
N GLU A 257 -0.50 22.97 -4.13
CA GLU A 257 0.80 22.29 -4.07
C GLU A 257 0.71 20.96 -3.31
N GLY A 258 -0.45 20.29 -3.37
CA GLY A 258 -0.68 19.01 -2.69
C GLY A 258 -0.96 19.13 -1.19
N LEU A 259 -1.37 20.31 -0.70
CA LEU A 259 -1.78 20.51 0.69
C LEU A 259 -3.29 20.27 0.89
N GLY A 260 -3.65 19.59 1.98
CA GLY A 260 -5.05 19.44 2.40
C GLY A 260 -5.68 20.79 2.78
N VAL A 261 -7.02 20.85 2.84
CA VAL A 261 -7.81 22.10 3.01
C VAL A 261 -7.27 23.04 4.09
N LEU A 262 -7.17 22.59 5.33
CA LEU A 262 -6.74 23.45 6.45
C LEU A 262 -5.27 23.88 6.35
N ASN A 263 -4.38 22.97 5.93
CA ASN A 263 -2.97 23.29 5.79
C ASN A 263 -2.76 24.30 4.66
N ALA A 264 -3.48 24.12 3.54
CA ALA A 264 -3.44 25.05 2.43
C ALA A 264 -3.98 26.42 2.82
N TYR A 265 -5.05 26.49 3.61
CA TYR A 265 -5.58 27.75 4.14
C TYR A 265 -4.58 28.42 5.08
N ALA A 266 -3.97 27.67 6.01
CA ALA A 266 -3.00 28.20 6.96
C ALA A 266 -1.68 28.67 6.32
N ASP A 267 -1.31 28.13 5.16
CA ASP A 267 -0.10 28.48 4.40
C ASP A 267 -0.37 29.48 3.26
N ASP A 268 -1.54 30.14 3.24
CA ASP A 268 -1.98 31.06 2.18
C ASP A 268 -1.96 30.43 0.75
N LYS A 269 -1.97 29.09 0.69
CA LYS A 269 -2.08 28.33 -0.55
C LYS A 269 -3.53 28.20 -1.01
N LEU A 270 -4.49 28.37 -0.11
CA LEU A 270 -5.93 28.42 -0.40
C LEU A 270 -6.52 29.74 0.11
N SER A 271 -6.75 30.69 -0.79
CA SER A 271 -7.36 32.01 -0.53
C SER A 271 -8.62 32.21 -1.38
N ALA A 272 -9.46 33.21 -1.05
CA ALA A 272 -10.68 33.49 -1.80
C ALA A 272 -10.35 33.79 -3.27
N GLU A 273 -9.33 34.63 -3.51
CA GLU A 273 -8.81 34.93 -4.84
C GLU A 273 -8.45 33.67 -5.64
N LYS A 274 -7.68 32.73 -5.03
CA LYS A 274 -7.27 31.49 -5.69
C LYS A 274 -8.47 30.58 -6.00
N VAL A 275 -9.42 30.50 -5.09
CA VAL A 275 -10.66 29.73 -5.29
C VAL A 275 -11.44 30.29 -6.49
N ILE A 276 -11.69 31.60 -6.51
CA ILE A 276 -12.45 32.26 -7.58
C ILE A 276 -11.76 32.04 -8.92
N LYS A 277 -10.45 32.31 -8.98
CA LYS A 277 -9.66 32.13 -10.20
C LYS A 277 -9.73 30.69 -10.71
N ALA A 278 -9.51 29.71 -9.83
CA ALA A 278 -9.54 28.30 -10.22
C ALA A 278 -10.92 27.87 -10.74
N VAL A 279 -12.00 28.24 -10.06
CA VAL A 279 -13.38 27.90 -10.47
C VAL A 279 -13.75 28.56 -11.81
N GLN A 280 -13.30 29.81 -12.03
CA GLN A 280 -13.49 30.53 -13.30
C GLN A 280 -12.70 29.87 -14.45
N GLU A 281 -11.42 29.56 -14.24
CA GLU A 281 -10.56 28.89 -15.23
C GLU A 281 -11.09 27.50 -15.60
N GLN A 282 -11.72 26.81 -14.64
CA GLN A 282 -12.37 25.52 -14.84
C GLN A 282 -13.72 25.59 -15.56
N GLY A 283 -14.32 26.78 -15.68
CA GLY A 283 -15.53 27.02 -16.46
C GLY A 283 -16.78 26.30 -15.95
N VAL A 284 -16.81 25.85 -14.69
CA VAL A 284 -17.94 25.08 -14.15
C VAL A 284 -19.22 25.92 -14.05
N MET A 285 -19.09 27.23 -13.78
CA MET A 285 -20.24 28.13 -13.67
C MET A 285 -20.97 28.35 -14.99
N ASP A 286 -20.33 28.06 -16.14
CA ASP A 286 -20.97 28.07 -17.46
C ASP A 286 -21.68 26.73 -17.79
N LYS A 287 -21.40 25.67 -17.01
CA LYS A 287 -22.02 24.34 -17.17
C LYS A 287 -23.30 24.15 -16.36
N VAL A 288 -23.49 24.93 -15.30
CA VAL A 288 -24.64 24.83 -14.39
C VAL A 288 -25.62 26.01 -14.56
N LYS A 289 -26.89 25.83 -14.18
CA LYS A 289 -27.94 26.87 -14.25
C LYS A 289 -27.98 27.79 -13.02
N HIS A 290 -27.13 27.53 -12.04
CA HIS A 290 -27.01 28.31 -10.81
C HIS A 290 -25.61 28.90 -10.66
N ASN A 291 -25.44 29.85 -9.75
CA ASN A 291 -24.15 30.41 -9.36
C ASN A 291 -23.75 29.96 -7.93
N ARG A 292 -24.17 28.77 -7.51
CA ARG A 292 -23.87 28.20 -6.18
C ARG A 292 -22.55 27.43 -6.14
N LEU A 293 -21.70 27.72 -5.15
CA LEU A 293 -20.45 27.00 -4.85
C LEU A 293 -20.49 26.45 -3.41
N ILE A 294 -20.22 25.15 -3.23
CA ILE A 294 -20.10 24.52 -1.91
C ILE A 294 -18.62 24.51 -1.51
N ILE A 295 -18.29 25.15 -0.38
CA ILE A 295 -16.94 25.14 0.19
C ILE A 295 -16.84 24.19 1.39
N PRO A 296 -15.65 23.63 1.70
CA PRO A 296 -15.48 22.82 2.90
C PRO A 296 -15.80 23.62 4.17
N GLY A 297 -16.44 22.97 5.15
CA GLY A 297 -16.80 23.62 6.43
C GLY A 297 -15.60 24.19 7.18
N LEU A 298 -14.43 23.54 7.02
CA LEU A 298 -13.16 23.94 7.62
C LEU A 298 -12.67 25.34 7.19
N VAL A 299 -13.19 25.87 6.08
CA VAL A 299 -12.86 27.20 5.54
C VAL A 299 -14.09 28.09 5.40
N ALA A 300 -15.11 27.88 6.25
CA ALA A 300 -16.32 28.69 6.28
C ALA A 300 -16.06 30.21 6.38
N VAL A 301 -14.93 30.59 6.97
CA VAL A 301 -14.48 31.99 7.10
C VAL A 301 -14.27 32.68 5.76
N MET A 302 -13.93 31.94 4.69
CA MET A 302 -13.71 32.46 3.34
C MET A 302 -15.02 32.81 2.61
N ARG A 303 -16.18 32.39 3.17
CA ARG A 303 -17.49 32.53 2.51
C ARG A 303 -17.78 33.97 2.09
N MET A 304 -17.63 34.92 3.01
CA MET A 304 -18.02 36.32 2.77
C MET A 304 -17.20 36.92 1.63
N GLU A 305 -15.88 36.77 1.69
CA GLU A 305 -14.94 37.26 0.69
C GLU A 305 -15.19 36.64 -0.69
N ILE A 306 -15.38 35.31 -0.76
CA ILE A 306 -15.70 34.65 -2.04
C ILE A 306 -17.01 35.19 -2.63
N GLN A 307 -18.07 35.36 -1.81
CA GLN A 307 -19.36 35.86 -2.31
C GLN A 307 -19.27 37.29 -2.84
N GLU A 308 -18.57 38.17 -2.12
CA GLU A 308 -18.43 39.58 -2.50
C GLU A 308 -17.64 39.75 -3.80
N ASP A 309 -16.54 39.00 -3.95
CA ASP A 309 -15.64 39.14 -5.09
C ASP A 309 -16.10 38.39 -6.35
N SER A 310 -16.85 37.29 -6.20
CA SER A 310 -17.33 36.48 -7.33
C SER A 310 -18.79 36.73 -7.73
N GLY A 311 -19.62 37.21 -6.80
CA GLY A 311 -21.07 37.27 -6.97
C GLY A 311 -21.78 35.91 -6.96
N TRP A 312 -21.08 34.83 -6.58
CA TRP A 312 -21.64 33.50 -6.39
C TRP A 312 -22.35 33.37 -5.04
N GLU A 313 -23.33 32.48 -4.96
CA GLU A 313 -23.90 32.04 -3.69
C GLU A 313 -22.98 30.97 -3.08
N VAL A 314 -22.31 31.27 -1.96
CA VAL A 314 -21.37 30.33 -1.33
C VAL A 314 -22.05 29.62 -0.16
N ILE A 315 -22.11 28.30 -0.26
CA ILE A 315 -22.71 27.42 0.72
C ILE A 315 -21.59 26.73 1.50
N VAL A 316 -21.70 26.76 2.82
CA VAL A 316 -20.74 26.05 3.70
C VAL A 316 -21.19 24.60 3.81
N GLY A 317 -20.37 23.69 3.28
CA GLY A 317 -20.55 22.26 3.42
C GLY A 317 -20.11 21.75 4.80
N PRO A 318 -20.10 20.43 5.01
CA PRO A 318 -19.64 19.84 6.26
C PRO A 318 -18.12 20.03 6.44
N GLU A 319 -17.67 20.00 7.70
CA GLU A 319 -16.24 20.00 8.04
C GLU A 319 -15.56 18.67 7.67
N ASP A 320 -16.28 17.57 7.83
CA ASP A 320 -15.86 16.22 7.44
C ASP A 320 -16.59 15.78 6.17
N ALA A 321 -15.84 15.25 5.21
CA ALA A 321 -16.37 14.72 3.97
C ALA A 321 -17.41 13.60 4.19
N ALA A 322 -17.35 12.84 5.29
CA ALA A 322 -18.36 11.85 5.65
C ALA A 322 -19.77 12.44 5.80
N GLY A 323 -19.91 13.76 5.98
CA GLY A 323 -21.18 14.47 5.98
C GLY A 323 -21.75 14.78 4.59
N ILE A 324 -20.94 14.70 3.53
CA ILE A 324 -21.34 15.04 2.15
C ILE A 324 -22.57 14.25 1.69
N PRO A 325 -22.69 12.92 1.92
CA PRO A 325 -23.84 12.17 1.44
C PRO A 325 -25.17 12.64 2.03
N HIS A 326 -25.17 13.05 3.30
CA HIS A 326 -26.36 13.60 3.95
C HIS A 326 -26.64 15.02 3.42
N PHE A 327 -25.63 15.88 3.44
CA PHE A 327 -25.71 17.26 2.97
C PHE A 327 -26.27 17.37 1.55
N LEU A 328 -25.75 16.58 0.59
CA LEU A 328 -26.22 16.61 -0.80
C LEU A 328 -27.64 16.07 -0.98
N LYS A 329 -28.18 15.29 -0.03
CA LYS A 329 -29.54 14.73 -0.11
C LYS A 329 -30.58 15.59 0.58
N THR A 330 -30.20 16.36 1.58
CA THR A 330 -31.15 17.10 2.43
C THR A 330 -31.01 18.61 2.33
N GLU A 331 -29.79 19.11 2.22
CA GLU A 331 -29.51 20.55 2.22
C GLU A 331 -29.37 21.10 0.79
N TRP A 332 -28.85 20.30 -0.14
CA TRP A 332 -28.81 20.67 -1.55
C TRP A 332 -30.19 20.56 -2.20
N ASN A 333 -30.86 21.70 -2.36
CA ASN A 333 -32.09 21.81 -3.13
C ASN A 333 -31.78 22.27 -4.56
N SER A 334 -32.10 21.45 -5.56
CA SER A 334 -31.94 21.75 -6.99
C SER A 334 -32.93 22.80 -7.54
N ASN A 335 -33.68 23.47 -6.65
CA ASN A 335 -34.69 24.48 -6.99
C ASN A 335 -34.12 25.90 -6.94
#